data_AF-A0AA39WE07-F1
#
_entry.id   AF-A0AA39WE07-F1
#
_cell.length_a   1.000
_cell.length_b   1.000
_cell.length_c   1.000
_cell.angle_alpha   90.00
_cell.angle_beta   90.00
_cell.angle_gamma   90.00
#
_symmetry.space_group_name_H-M   'P 1'
#
loop_
_entity.id
_entity.type
_entity.pdbx_description
1 polymer ?
#
loop_
_entity_poly.entity_id
_entity_poly.type
_entity_poly.pdbx_seq_one_letter_code
_entity_poly.pdbx_strand_id
1 'polypeptide(L)'
;MARWQDLSSAVEGWANGRPRSFDPIWQGPGGSDSSGSPFPEYYFAADWHVVAFGYYHLACMLLILYKPTPRFAIWTAHSGHQAQILEHARAMCGSCQSEPSNVPAEIALCHSVFLWGALLDDVCERRSLVRLLQQLESYHA
;
A
#
# COMPACT_ATOMS: atom_id res chain seq x y z
N MET A 1 -9.50 -21.54 -7.29
CA MET A 1 -8.34 -21.19 -8.14
C MET A 1 -8.74 -20.29 -9.30
N ALA A 2 -9.70 -20.68 -10.16
CA ALA A 2 -10.17 -19.87 -11.30
C ALA A 2 -10.47 -18.39 -10.94
N ARG A 3 -11.37 -18.13 -9.98
CA ARG A 3 -11.68 -16.75 -9.56
C ARG A 3 -10.47 -15.93 -9.08
N TRP A 4 -9.51 -16.54 -8.40
CA TRP A 4 -8.29 -15.84 -7.98
C TRP A 4 -7.44 -15.48 -9.19
N GLN A 5 -7.31 -16.41 -10.16
CA GLN A 5 -6.58 -16.15 -11.40
C GLN A 5 -7.24 -15.04 -12.21
N ASP A 6 -8.57 -15.06 -12.34
CA ASP A 6 -9.32 -14.00 -13.06
C ASP A 6 -9.07 -12.62 -12.44
N LEU A 7 -9.11 -12.52 -11.11
CA LEU A 7 -8.85 -11.27 -10.39
C LEU A 7 -7.38 -10.83 -10.49
N SER A 8 -6.44 -11.76 -10.41
CA SER A 8 -5.01 -11.48 -10.62
C SER A 8 -4.76 -10.94 -12.02
N SER A 9 -5.31 -11.58 -13.05
CA SER A 9 -5.20 -11.12 -14.43
C SER A 9 -5.88 -9.77 -14.65
N ALA A 10 -6.98 -9.48 -13.95
CA ALA A 10 -7.62 -8.16 -14.01
C ALA A 10 -6.74 -7.05 -13.42
N VAL A 11 -6.10 -7.29 -12.26
CA VAL A 11 -5.18 -6.33 -11.63
C VAL A 11 -3.93 -6.11 -12.48
N GLU A 12 -3.34 -7.19 -13.02
CA GLU A 12 -2.20 -7.12 -13.94
C GLU A 12 -2.58 -6.40 -15.25
N GLY A 13 -3.75 -6.70 -15.81
CA GLY A 13 -4.28 -6.05 -17.00
C GLY A 13 -4.49 -4.54 -16.80
N TRP A 14 -5.03 -4.14 -15.65
CA TRP A 14 -5.15 -2.74 -15.29
C TRP A 14 -3.78 -2.08 -15.16
N ALA A 15 -2.83 -2.71 -14.46
CA ALA A 15 -1.50 -2.14 -14.24
C ALA A 15 -0.71 -1.94 -15.54
N ASN A 16 -0.82 -2.88 -16.48
CA ASN A 16 -0.13 -2.81 -17.77
C ASN A 16 -0.86 -1.93 -18.80
N GLY A 17 -2.18 -1.77 -18.68
CA GLY A 17 -3.03 -1.03 -19.62
C GLY A 17 -3.32 0.41 -19.24
N ARG A 18 -2.99 0.84 -18.01
CA ARG A 18 -3.26 2.21 -17.55
C ARG A 18 -2.39 3.24 -18.29
N PRO A 19 -2.89 4.47 -18.51
CA PRO A 19 -2.07 5.55 -19.04
C PRO A 19 -0.86 5.87 -18.13
N ARG A 20 0.26 6.29 -18.71
CA ARG A 20 1.47 6.70 -17.96
C ARG A 20 1.25 7.87 -17.00
N SER A 21 0.16 8.62 -17.15
CA SER A 21 -0.22 9.67 -16.20
C SER A 21 -0.56 9.14 -14.81
N PHE A 22 -0.84 7.84 -14.68
CA PHE A 22 -1.05 7.17 -13.40
C PHE A 22 0.24 6.82 -12.67
N ASP A 23 1.40 6.95 -13.32
CA ASP A 23 2.68 6.79 -12.64
C ASP A 23 2.99 8.08 -11.85
N PRO A 24 3.68 7.97 -10.70
CA PRO A 24 4.10 9.15 -9.93
C PRO A 24 4.92 10.10 -10.81
N ILE A 25 4.65 11.41 -10.70
CA ILE A 25 5.50 12.44 -11.32
C ILE A 25 6.88 12.49 -10.65
N TRP A 26 6.94 12.06 -9.39
CA TRP A 26 8.17 11.86 -8.66
C TRP A 26 8.03 10.74 -7.62
N GLN A 27 9.09 9.96 -7.46
CA GLN A 27 9.21 8.90 -6.47
C GLN A 27 10.57 9.04 -5.77
N GLY A 28 10.54 9.12 -4.45
CA GLY A 28 11.73 9.26 -3.60
C GLY A 28 11.97 8.03 -2.72
N PRO A 29 13.22 7.74 -2.34
CA PRO A 29 13.50 6.71 -1.34
C PRO A 29 12.93 7.12 0.03
N GLY A 30 12.39 6.16 0.76
CA GLY A 30 12.10 6.34 2.19
C GLY A 30 13.40 6.27 3.00
N GLY A 31 13.48 7.05 4.07
CA GLY A 31 14.53 6.97 5.09
C GLY A 31 15.99 7.06 4.61
N SER A 32 16.58 8.25 4.69
CA SER A 32 17.93 8.44 5.24
C SER A 32 18.20 9.92 5.50
N ASP A 33 18.67 10.20 6.72
CA ASP A 33 19.26 11.45 7.20
C ASP A 33 18.32 12.62 7.56
N SER A 34 18.17 12.78 8.87
CA SER A 34 17.85 14.03 9.61
C SER A 34 16.45 14.65 9.53
N SER A 35 15.56 14.27 8.61
CA SER A 35 14.19 14.85 8.57
C SER A 35 13.03 14.02 7.99
N GLY A 36 13.25 12.94 7.21
CA GLY A 36 12.20 12.31 6.40
C GLY A 36 11.63 11.01 6.97
N SER A 37 10.34 10.76 6.69
CA SER A 37 9.59 9.54 7.01
C SER A 37 10.31 8.21 6.69
N PRO A 38 10.00 7.10 7.39
CA PRO A 38 10.45 5.77 6.99
C PRO A 38 9.80 5.28 5.67
N PHE A 39 8.71 5.90 5.21
CA PHE A 39 8.02 5.49 3.99
C PHE A 39 8.58 6.19 2.75
N PRO A 40 8.57 5.53 1.58
CA PRO A 40 8.88 6.17 0.30
C PRO A 40 7.90 7.30 0.00
N GLU A 41 8.34 8.29 -0.76
CA GLU A 41 7.51 9.43 -1.12
C GLU A 41 6.99 9.29 -2.56
N TYR A 42 5.73 9.68 -2.78
CA TYR A 42 5.08 9.64 -4.08
C TYR A 42 4.31 10.93 -4.35
N TYR A 43 4.70 11.66 -5.38
CA TYR A 43 3.93 12.80 -5.87
C TYR A 43 3.21 12.41 -7.15
N PHE A 44 1.93 12.76 -7.25
CA PHE A 44 1.09 12.50 -8.41
C PHE A 44 0.59 13.80 -9.03
N ALA A 45 0.18 13.74 -10.30
CA ALA A 45 -0.33 14.91 -11.00
C ALA A 45 -1.75 15.34 -10.54
N ALA A 46 -2.49 14.46 -9.86
CA ALA A 46 -3.86 14.72 -9.41
C ALA A 46 -4.32 13.70 -8.36
N ASP A 47 -5.29 14.09 -7.54
CA ASP A 47 -5.84 13.32 -6.42
C ASP A 47 -6.34 11.92 -6.81
N TRP A 48 -7.02 11.81 -7.94
CA TRP A 48 -7.55 10.52 -8.39
C TRP A 48 -6.45 9.50 -8.70
N HIS A 49 -5.23 9.95 -9.04
CA HIS A 49 -4.10 9.04 -9.23
C HIS A 49 -3.62 8.47 -7.90
N VAL A 50 -3.63 9.25 -6.81
CA VAL A 50 -3.31 8.77 -5.45
C VAL A 50 -4.32 7.71 -5.02
N VAL A 51 -5.62 7.97 -5.25
CA VAL A 51 -6.70 7.04 -4.92
C VAL A 51 -6.54 5.74 -5.71
N ALA A 52 -6.32 5.83 -7.02
CA ALA A 52 -6.11 4.66 -7.87
C ALA A 52 -4.87 3.85 -7.44
N PHE A 53 -3.80 4.53 -7.06
CA PHE A 53 -2.58 3.92 -6.53
C PHE A 53 -2.86 3.14 -5.23
N GLY A 54 -3.57 3.75 -4.28
CA GLY A 54 -3.98 3.09 -3.04
C GLY A 54 -4.81 1.82 -3.26
N TYR A 55 -5.83 1.89 -4.15
CA TYR A 55 -6.66 0.72 -4.47
C TYR A 55 -5.90 -0.38 -5.21
N TYR A 56 -4.96 -0.02 -6.08
CA TYR A 56 -4.08 -0.99 -6.73
C TYR A 56 -3.28 -1.79 -5.69
N HIS A 57 -2.62 -1.09 -4.77
CA HIS A 57 -1.84 -1.72 -3.70
C HIS A 57 -2.70 -2.59 -2.78
N LEU A 58 -3.90 -2.12 -2.43
CA LEU A 58 -4.85 -2.90 -1.66
C LEU A 58 -5.28 -4.18 -2.39
N ALA A 59 -5.57 -4.11 -3.69
CA ALA A 59 -5.92 -5.26 -4.49
C ALA A 59 -4.77 -6.29 -4.57
N CYS A 60 -3.53 -5.83 -4.77
CA CYS A 60 -2.35 -6.69 -4.74
C CYS A 60 -2.19 -7.41 -3.39
N MET A 61 -2.32 -6.69 -2.27
CA MET A 61 -2.24 -7.30 -0.93
C MET A 61 -3.32 -8.37 -0.72
N LEU A 62 -4.57 -8.09 -1.12
CA LEU A 62 -5.66 -9.07 -1.02
C LEU A 62 -5.38 -10.32 -1.86
N LEU A 63 -4.85 -10.16 -3.07
CA LEU A 63 -4.50 -11.29 -3.93
C LEU A 63 -3.35 -12.13 -3.34
N ILE A 64 -2.36 -11.50 -2.70
CA ILE A 64 -1.28 -12.19 -2.00
C ILE A 64 -1.85 -12.97 -0.80
N LEU A 65 -2.67 -12.31 0.03
CA LEU A 65 -3.22 -12.90 1.25
C LEU A 65 -4.15 -14.09 0.96
N TYR A 66 -5.00 -13.96 -0.06
CA TYR A 66 -5.99 -14.98 -0.44
C TYR A 66 -5.50 -15.90 -1.56
N LYS A 67 -4.20 -15.98 -1.81
CA LYS A 67 -3.62 -16.88 -2.79
C LYS A 67 -3.90 -18.34 -2.41
N PRO A 68 -4.59 -19.12 -3.27
CA PRO A 68 -4.89 -20.52 -2.99
C PRO A 68 -3.59 -21.33 -3.01
N THR A 69 -3.02 -21.57 -1.84
CA THR A 69 -1.74 -22.27 -1.68
C THR A 69 -1.99 -23.71 -1.19
N PRO A 70 -1.41 -24.74 -1.83
CA PRO A 70 -1.54 -26.11 -1.35
C PRO A 70 -0.93 -26.25 0.06
N ARG A 71 -1.54 -27.07 0.93
CA ARG A 71 -1.27 -27.13 2.38
C ARG A 71 0.21 -27.33 2.76
N PHE A 72 1.01 -27.90 1.87
CA PHE A 72 2.42 -28.22 2.11
C PHE A 72 3.38 -27.05 1.80
N ALA A 73 2.93 -26.02 1.07
CA ALA A 73 3.75 -24.85 0.72
C ALA A 73 3.52 -23.65 1.65
N ILE A 74 2.72 -23.82 2.72
CA ILE A 74 2.29 -22.75 3.63
C ILE A 74 3.48 -22.08 4.33
N TRP A 75 4.42 -22.87 4.86
CA TRP A 75 5.51 -22.35 5.69
C TRP A 75 6.53 -21.51 4.92
N THR A 76 6.93 -21.93 3.72
CA THR A 76 7.90 -21.18 2.90
C THR A 76 7.26 -19.98 2.19
N ALA A 77 5.96 -20.06 1.89
CA ALA A 77 5.22 -18.96 1.28
C ALA A 77 4.95 -17.82 2.26
N HIS A 78 4.79 -18.10 3.56
CA HIS A 78 4.44 -17.08 4.55
C HIS A 78 5.44 -15.93 4.64
N SER A 79 6.74 -16.21 4.75
CA SER A 79 7.75 -15.15 4.89
C SER A 79 7.86 -14.28 3.63
N GLY A 80 7.78 -14.91 2.44
CA GLY A 80 7.83 -14.19 1.16
C GLY A 80 6.58 -13.33 0.93
N HIS A 81 5.40 -13.84 1.26
CA HIS A 81 4.14 -13.09 1.17
C HIS A 81 4.14 -11.89 2.12
N GLN A 82 4.67 -12.03 3.35
CA GLN A 82 4.75 -10.93 4.30
C GLN A 82 5.60 -9.77 3.78
N ALA A 83 6.75 -10.05 3.17
CA ALA A 83 7.61 -9.02 2.59
C ALA A 83 6.90 -8.26 1.45
N GLN A 84 6.20 -8.97 0.55
CA GLN A 84 5.44 -8.36 -0.54
C GLN A 84 4.26 -7.52 -0.03
N ILE A 85 3.55 -7.99 1.00
CA ILE A 85 2.47 -7.23 1.64
C ILE A 85 3.03 -5.94 2.25
N LEU A 86 4.17 -6.01 2.94
CA LEU A 86 4.81 -4.83 3.55
C LEU A 86 5.30 -3.83 2.49
N GLU A 87 5.77 -4.28 1.33
CA GLU A 87 6.14 -3.40 0.23
C GLU A 87 4.94 -2.57 -0.25
N HIS A 88 3.79 -3.21 -0.48
CA HIS A 88 2.57 -2.50 -0.84
C HIS A 88 2.04 -1.60 0.28
N ALA A 89 2.11 -2.03 1.53
CA ALA A 89 1.73 -1.23 2.68
C ALA A 89 2.58 0.05 2.79
N ARG A 90 3.91 -0.06 2.65
CA ARG A 90 4.83 1.08 2.64
C ARG A 90 4.53 2.05 1.50
N ALA A 91 4.18 1.52 0.33
CA ALA A 91 3.76 2.36 -0.80
C ALA A 91 2.50 3.16 -0.47
N MET A 92 1.48 2.52 0.11
CA MET A 92 0.26 3.20 0.55
C MET A 92 0.52 4.29 1.59
N CYS A 93 1.26 3.97 2.67
CA CYS A 93 1.63 4.93 3.70
C CYS A 93 2.38 6.12 3.11
N GLY A 94 3.33 5.85 2.22
CA GLY A 94 4.09 6.85 1.49
C GLY A 94 3.22 7.80 0.68
N SER A 95 2.30 7.25 -0.12
CA SER A 95 1.41 8.04 -0.96
C SER A 95 0.46 8.94 -0.15
N CYS A 96 -0.07 8.44 0.97
CA CYS A 96 -0.95 9.24 1.84
C CYS A 96 -0.17 10.32 2.58
N GLN A 97 1.07 10.04 2.95
CA GLN A 97 1.92 11.03 3.59
C GLN A 97 2.35 12.16 2.65
N SER A 98 2.62 11.84 1.39
CA SER A 98 2.95 12.84 0.37
C SER A 98 1.76 13.72 -0.01
N GLU A 99 0.52 13.23 0.16
CA GLU A 99 -0.71 13.97 -0.15
C GLU A 99 -1.76 13.83 0.97
N PRO A 100 -1.58 14.52 2.12
CA PRO A 100 -2.43 14.39 3.31
C PRO A 100 -3.81 15.04 3.15
N SER A 101 -4.09 15.71 2.03
CA SER A 101 -5.41 16.29 1.76
C SER A 101 -6.37 15.30 1.07
N ASN A 102 -5.87 14.12 0.67
CA ASN A 102 -6.63 13.14 -0.09
C ASN A 102 -7.39 12.16 0.83
N VAL A 103 -8.52 12.63 1.35
CA VAL A 103 -9.37 11.86 2.28
C VAL A 103 -9.74 10.45 1.78
N PRO A 104 -10.10 10.24 0.50
CA PRO A 104 -10.42 8.89 0.03
C PRO A 104 -9.23 7.91 0.09
N ALA A 105 -8.02 8.37 -0.26
CA ALA A 105 -6.81 7.55 -0.17
C ALA A 105 -6.48 7.21 1.30
N GLU A 106 -6.67 8.19 2.17
CA GLU A 106 -6.50 8.10 3.62
C GLU A 106 -7.47 7.09 4.27
N ILE A 107 -8.75 7.13 3.91
CA ILE A 107 -9.75 6.13 4.34
C ILE A 107 -9.38 4.73 3.83
N ALA A 108 -8.90 4.61 2.59
CA ALA A 108 -8.43 3.34 2.05
C ALA A 108 -7.21 2.81 2.81
N LEU A 109 -6.28 3.70 3.23
CA LEU A 109 -5.17 3.34 4.10
C LEU A 109 -5.69 2.78 5.44
N CYS A 110 -6.54 3.50 6.15
CA CYS A 110 -7.15 3.05 7.41
C CYS A 110 -7.78 1.66 7.30
N HIS A 111 -8.61 1.46 6.28
CA HIS A 111 -9.26 0.17 6.04
C HIS A 111 -8.28 -0.92 5.62
N SER A 112 -7.09 -0.60 5.12
CA SER A 112 -6.10 -1.62 4.79
C SER A 112 -5.28 -2.08 6.00
N VAL A 113 -5.17 -1.26 7.07
CA VAL A 113 -4.29 -1.53 8.22
C VAL A 113 -4.59 -2.88 8.89
N PHE A 114 -5.84 -3.35 8.89
CA PHE A 114 -6.17 -4.65 9.49
C PHE A 114 -5.46 -5.83 8.78
N LEU A 115 -5.09 -5.68 7.51
CA LEU A 115 -4.46 -6.74 6.71
C LEU A 115 -2.98 -6.91 7.05
N TRP A 116 -2.28 -5.82 7.33
CA TRP A 116 -0.81 -5.79 7.35
C TRP A 116 -0.22 -5.09 8.58
N GLY A 117 -1.03 -4.42 9.40
CA GLY A 117 -0.54 -3.66 10.57
C GLY A 117 0.18 -4.55 11.60
N ALA A 118 -0.24 -5.81 11.75
CA ALA A 118 0.42 -6.77 12.61
C ALA A 118 1.78 -7.28 12.06
N LEU A 119 2.05 -7.08 10.77
CA LEU A 119 3.31 -7.45 10.12
C LEU A 119 4.38 -6.36 10.25
N LEU A 120 4.01 -5.17 10.73
CA LEU A 120 4.88 -4.01 10.78
C LEU A 120 5.80 -4.05 12.01
N ASP A 121 6.95 -4.70 11.87
CA ASP A 121 7.90 -4.91 12.97
C ASP A 121 8.75 -3.68 13.30
N ASP A 122 9.06 -2.84 12.30
CA ASP A 122 9.89 -1.65 12.52
C ASP A 122 9.17 -0.59 13.35
N VAL A 123 9.84 -0.11 14.40
CA VAL A 123 9.25 0.83 15.36
C VAL A 123 9.06 2.22 14.74
N CYS A 124 9.94 2.63 13.82
CA CYS A 124 9.83 3.92 13.14
C CYS A 124 8.66 3.92 12.15
N GLU A 125 8.50 2.85 11.36
CA GLU A 125 7.36 2.62 10.48
C GLU A 125 6.05 2.64 11.27
N ARG A 126 6.00 1.88 12.39
CA ARG A 126 4.80 1.82 13.23
C ARG A 126 4.43 3.17 13.83
N ARG A 127 5.42 3.92 14.34
CA ARG A 127 5.18 5.27 14.88
C ARG A 127 4.69 6.21 13.79
N SER A 128 5.23 6.11 12.58
CA SER A 128 4.84 6.97 11.47
C SER A 128 3.43 6.64 10.96
N LEU A 129 3.08 5.36 10.88
CA LEU A 129 1.71 4.93 10.60
C LEU A 129 0.72 5.48 11.64
N VAL A 130 1.02 5.33 12.93
CA VAL A 130 0.15 5.85 14.00
C VAL A 130 -0.06 7.36 13.86
N ARG A 131 0.99 8.12 13.50
CA ARG A 131 0.86 9.56 13.24
C ARG A 131 -0.07 9.86 12.07
N LEU A 132 0.04 9.12 10.96
CA LEU A 132 -0.86 9.27 9.81
C LEU A 132 -2.33 9.01 10.22
N LEU A 133 -2.58 7.95 10.99
CA LEU A 133 -3.93 7.63 11.46
C LEU A 133 -4.49 8.69 12.42
N GLN A 134 -3.65 9.24 13.31
CA GLN A 134 -4.03 10.34 14.21
C GLN A 134 -4.32 11.65 13.46
N GLN A 135 -3.54 11.94 12.41
CA GLN A 135 -3.78 13.10 11.56
C GLN A 135 -5.14 13.00 10.89
N LEU A 136 -5.42 11.87 10.26
CA LEU A 136 -6.71 11.58 9.66
C LEU A 136 -7.87 11.77 10.63
N GLU A 137 -7.76 11.19 11.83
CA GLU A 137 -8.77 11.36 12.88
C GLU A 137 -8.96 12.84 13.25
N SER A 138 -7.87 13.61 13.39
CA SER A 138 -7.94 15.03 13.77
C SER A 138 -8.54 15.95 12.72
N TYR A 139 -8.39 15.63 11.43
CA TYR A 139 -8.87 16.47 10.33
C TYR A 139 -10.26 16.07 9.83
N HIS A 140 -10.71 14.83 10.07
CA HIS A 140 -11.90 14.25 9.42
C HIS A 140 -12.91 13.55 10.34
N ALA A 141 -12.66 13.42 11.65
CA ALA A 141 -13.63 12.90 12.63
C ALA A 141 -14.35 14.02 13.39
#